data_AF-A0A948CCC5-F1
#
_entry.id   AF-A0A948CCC5-F1
#
_cell.length_a   1.000
_cell.length_b   1.000
_cell.length_c   1.000
_cell.angle_alpha   90.00
_cell.angle_beta   90.00
_cell.angle_gamma   90.00
#
_symmetry.space_group_name_H-M   'P 1'
#
loop_
_entity.id
_entity.type
_entity.pdbx_description
1 polymer ?
#
loop_
_entity_poly.entity_id
_entity_poly.type
_entity_poly.pdbx_seq_one_letter_code
_entity_poly.pdbx_strand_id
1 'polypeptide(L)'
;MVGLDREVDVTVEGEVTQRTVLDVLERDHPALLGTIRGRADGRRRAFIRFFACEEDLSHEDPDSPLPEAVVAGREPYIVLGAMAGG
;
A
#
# COMPACT_ATOMS: atom_id res chain seq x y z
N MET A 1 -13.58 -12.84 -3.90
CA MET A 1 -12.20 -12.49 -4.28
C MET A 1 -12.24 -11.12 -4.91
N VAL A 2 -11.87 -10.07 -4.19
CA VAL A 2 -11.57 -8.77 -4.81
C VAL A 2 -10.05 -8.72 -4.87
N GLY A 3 -9.49 -9.46 -5.82
CA GLY A 3 -8.08 -9.35 -6.17
C GLY A 3 -8.06 -8.54 -7.45
N LEU A 4 -7.54 -7.32 -7.39
CA LEU A 4 -7.12 -6.64 -8.61
C LEU A 4 -6.10 -7.55 -9.30
N ASP A 5 -6.13 -7.60 -10.64
CA ASP A 5 -5.15 -8.32 -11.42
C ASP A 5 -3.73 -7.74 -11.18
N ARG A 6 -3.05 -8.32 -10.18
CA ARG A 6 -1.62 -8.44 -9.89
C ARG A 6 -0.70 -7.21 -9.80
N GLU A 7 -0.92 -6.11 -10.50
CA GLU A 7 -0.07 -4.90 -10.38
C GLU A 7 -0.85 -3.71 -10.95
N VAL A 8 -0.75 -2.54 -10.30
CA VAL A 8 -1.42 -1.32 -10.76
C VAL A 8 -0.45 -0.14 -10.69
N ASP A 9 -0.45 0.67 -11.74
CA ASP A 9 0.30 1.91 -11.78
C ASP A 9 -0.40 2.96 -10.91
N VAL A 10 0.36 3.54 -9.97
CA VAL A 10 -0.13 4.59 -9.07
C VAL A 10 0.66 5.86 -9.34
N THR A 11 -0.02 6.92 -9.79
CA THR A 11 0.58 8.24 -9.94
C THR A 11 0.30 9.07 -8.71
N VAL A 12 1.36 9.45 -7.99
CA VAL A 12 1.28 10.30 -6.80
C VAL A 12 1.79 11.70 -7.14
N GLU A 13 1.04 12.72 -6.76
CA GLU A 13 1.48 14.12 -6.84
C GLU A 13 2.20 14.51 -5.55
N GLY A 14 3.46 14.95 -5.66
CA GLY A 14 4.27 15.39 -4.52
C GLY A 14 5.14 14.29 -3.93
N GLU A 15 5.31 14.30 -2.62
CA GLU A 15 6.16 13.32 -1.93
C GLU A 15 5.50 11.93 -1.92
N VAL A 16 6.25 10.95 -2.43
CA VAL A 16 5.79 9.57 -2.54
C VAL A 16 6.05 8.86 -1.22
N THR A 17 4.98 8.70 -0.44
CA THR A 17 4.96 8.05 0.87
C THR A 17 3.98 6.89 0.84
N GLN A 18 4.03 6.04 1.86
CA GLN A 18 3.04 4.99 2.02
C GLN A 18 1.60 5.56 2.04
N ARG A 19 1.37 6.66 2.77
CA ARG A 19 0.04 7.26 2.86
C ARG A 19 -0.44 7.74 1.49
N THR A 20 0.38 8.47 0.75
CA THR A 20 -0.05 9.07 -0.53
C THR A 20 -0.30 8.00 -1.59
N VAL A 21 0.51 6.94 -1.63
CA VAL A 21 0.27 5.78 -2.50
C VAL A 21 -1.06 5.10 -2.16
N LEU A 22 -1.32 4.82 -0.87
CA LEU A 22 -2.56 4.18 -0.44
C LEU A 22 -3.79 5.06 -0.65
N ASP A 23 -3.67 6.38 -0.51
CA ASP A 23 -4.75 7.33 -0.76
C ASP A 23 -5.18 7.31 -2.23
N VAL A 24 -4.21 7.33 -3.16
CA VAL A 24 -4.49 7.23 -4.60
C VAL A 24 -5.08 5.84 -4.92
N LEU A 25 -4.47 4.77 -4.40
CA LEU A 25 -4.92 3.40 -4.64
C LEU A 25 -6.37 3.19 -4.18
N GLU A 26 -6.72 3.62 -2.97
CA GLU A 26 -8.06 3.45 -2.43
C GLU A 26 -9.10 4.38 -3.09
N ARG A 27 -8.68 5.55 -3.58
CA ARG A 27 -9.52 6.46 -4.38
C ARG A 27 -9.87 5.81 -5.73
N ASP A 28 -8.87 5.25 -6.41
CA ASP A 28 -9.02 4.73 -7.77
C ASP A 28 -9.59 3.29 -7.75
N HIS A 29 -9.44 2.58 -6.62
CA HIS A 29 -10.03 1.28 -6.37
C HIS A 29 -10.85 1.27 -5.06
N PRO A 30 -12.07 1.83 -5.06
CA PRO A 30 -12.93 1.91 -3.86
C PRO A 30 -13.26 0.56 -3.22
N ALA A 31 -13.11 -0.54 -3.96
CA ALA A 31 -13.29 -1.90 -3.45
C ALA A 31 -12.21 -2.31 -2.41
N LEU A 32 -11.09 -1.60 -2.34
CA LEU A 32 -10.02 -1.79 -1.33
C LEU A 32 -10.25 -1.00 -0.03
N LEU A 33 -11.21 -0.07 -0.01
CA LEU A 33 -11.51 0.72 1.18
C LEU A 33 -11.96 -0.16 2.35
N GLY A 34 -11.22 -0.14 3.44
CA GLY A 34 -11.48 -1.01 4.60
C GLY A 34 -10.78 -2.37 4.54
N THR A 35 -10.16 -2.73 3.42
CA THR A 35 -9.40 -3.98 3.29
C THR A 35 -7.95 -3.80 3.70
N ILE A 36 -7.34 -2.65 3.38
CA ILE A 36 -5.95 -2.29 3.69
C ILE A 36 -5.90 -1.48 5.00
N ARG A 37 -6.56 -0.32 5.01
CA ARG A 37 -6.67 0.59 6.15
C ARG A 37 -8.07 0.56 6.76
N GLY A 38 -8.18 0.78 8.07
CA GLY A 38 -9.47 0.94 8.74
C GLY A 38 -10.22 2.17 8.23
N ARG A 39 -11.50 2.04 7.89
CA ARG A 39 -12.32 3.17 7.39
C ARG A 39 -12.47 4.30 8.39
N ALA A 40 -12.42 4.00 9.68
CA ALA A 40 -12.68 4.97 10.75
C ALA A 40 -11.42 5.72 11.18
N ASP A 41 -10.26 5.05 11.17
CA ASP A 41 -9.02 5.55 11.76
C ASP A 41 -7.86 5.68 10.75
N GLY A 42 -8.03 5.20 9.52
CA GLY A 42 -6.98 5.19 8.50
C GLY A 42 -5.79 4.30 8.84
N ARG A 43 -5.88 3.47 9.89
CA ARG A 43 -4.75 2.67 10.37
C ARG A 43 -4.60 1.39 9.57
N ARG A 44 -3.36 0.97 9.32
CA ARG A 44 -3.03 -0.35 8.76
C ARG A 44 -3.71 -1.44 9.59
N ARG A 45 -4.38 -2.38 8.92
CA ARG A 45 -4.95 -3.56 9.59
C ARG A 45 -3.83 -4.55 9.98
N ALA A 46 -3.97 -5.20 11.13
CA ALA A 46 -2.92 -6.03 11.74
C ALA A 46 -2.34 -7.13 10.81
N PHE A 47 -3.15 -7.68 9.92
CA PHE A 47 -2.78 -8.76 8.99
C PHE A 47 -2.29 -8.28 7.62
N ILE A 48 -2.13 -6.97 7.41
CA ILE A 48 -1.59 -6.39 6.18
C ILE A 48 -0.12 -6.07 6.38
N ARG A 49 0.76 -6.50 5.49
CA ARG A 49 2.17 -6.11 5.47
C ARG A 49 2.49 -5.29 4.22
N PHE A 50 3.50 -4.44 4.35
CA PHE A 50 3.97 -3.55 3.30
C PHE A 50 5.44 -3.81 3.03
N PHE A 51 5.79 -3.99 1.76
CA PHE A 51 7.17 -4.22 1.36
C PHE A 51 7.58 -3.32 0.21
N ALA A 52 8.86 -2.97 0.20
CA ALA A 52 9.55 -2.31 -0.91
C ALA A 52 11.02 -2.69 -0.82
N CYS A 53 11.70 -2.85 -1.96
CA CYS A 53 13.14 -3.12 -1.99
C CYS A 53 13.56 -4.32 -1.10
N GLU A 54 12.73 -5.37 -1.06
CA GLU A 54 12.91 -6.54 -0.18
C GLU A 54 12.86 -6.27 1.34
N GLU A 55 12.49 -5.05 1.75
CA GLU A 55 12.39 -4.63 3.14
C GLU A 55 10.93 -4.57 3.61
N ASP A 56 10.69 -4.90 4.89
CA ASP A 56 9.38 -4.77 5.52
C ASP A 56 9.20 -3.35 6.07
N LEU A 57 8.30 -2.58 5.44
CA LEU A 57 7.94 -1.22 5.82
C LEU A 57 6.66 -1.16 6.67
N SER A 58 6.16 -2.29 7.17
CA SER A 58 4.87 -2.36 7.89
C SER A 58 4.80 -1.58 9.20
N HIS A 59 5.95 -1.20 9.74
CA HIS A 59 6.12 -0.51 11.02
C HIS A 59 6.74 0.88 10.89
N GLU A 60 7.08 1.28 9.67
CA GLU A 60 7.58 2.63 9.39
C GLU A 60 6.46 3.66 9.52
N ASP A 61 6.84 4.92 9.70
CA ASP A 61 5.88 6.02 9.66
C ASP A 61 5.26 6.10 8.25
N PRO A 62 3.92 6.13 8.12
CA PRO A 62 3.25 6.20 6.81
C PRO A 62 3.55 7.49 6.03
N ASP A 63 4.07 8.53 6.67
CA ASP A 63 4.55 9.77 6.03
C ASP A 63 6.05 9.74 5.72
N SER A 64 6.79 8.68 6.08
CA SER A 64 8.17 8.52 5.62
C SER A 64 8.21 8.35 4.09
N PRO A 65 9.16 9.01 3.40
CA PRO A 65 9.38 8.80 1.97
C PRO A 65 9.66 7.34 1.66
N LEU A 66 9.05 6.82 0.58
CA LEU A 66 9.37 5.49 0.08
C LEU A 66 10.77 5.44 -0.54
N PRO A 67 11.41 4.26 -0.59
CA PRO A 67 12.71 4.11 -1.22
C PRO A 67 12.74 4.63 -2.65
N GLU A 68 13.86 5.24 -3.06
CA GLU A 68 14.00 5.88 -4.38
C GLU A 68 13.70 4.91 -5.55
N ALA A 69 14.02 3.62 -5.39
CA ALA A 69 13.72 2.61 -6.40
C ALA A 69 12.21 2.44 -6.65
N VAL A 70 11.38 2.59 -5.62
CA VAL A 70 9.91 2.60 -5.75
C VAL A 70 9.43 3.91 -6.38
N VAL A 71 9.95 5.05 -5.90
CA VAL A 71 9.59 6.37 -6.44
C VAL A 71 9.90 6.48 -7.94
N ALA A 72 11.00 5.87 -8.37
CA ALA A 72 11.41 5.81 -9.77
C ALA A 72 10.69 4.72 -10.61
N GLY A 73 9.80 3.94 -10.01
CA GLY A 73 9.09 2.83 -10.69
C GLY A 73 10.00 1.65 -11.08
N ARG A 74 11.18 1.53 -10.47
CA ARG A 74 12.13 0.42 -10.72
C ARG A 74 11.78 -0.83 -9.92
N GLU A 75 11.18 -0.65 -8.74
CA GLU A 75 10.72 -1.72 -7.88
C GLU A 75 9.28 -1.46 -7.39
N PRO A 76 8.47 -2.51 -7.17
CA PRO A 76 7.08 -2.34 -6.76
C PRO A 76 6.95 -2.04 -5.26
N TYR A 77 5.90 -1.30 -4.90
CA TYR A 77 5.37 -1.24 -3.54
C TYR A 77 4.32 -2.34 -3.34
N ILE A 78 4.55 -3.25 -2.41
CA ILE A 78 3.76 -4.48 -2.27
C ILE A 78 2.85 -4.38 -1.04
N VAL A 79 1.55 -4.56 -1.24
CA VAL A 79 0.55 -4.72 -0.18
C VAL A 79 0.20 -6.19 -0.05
N LEU A 80 0.63 -6.82 1.04
CA LEU A 80 0.41 -8.25 1.29
C LEU A 80 -0.63 -8.46 2.39
N GLY A 81 -1.77 -9.05 2.06
CA GLY A 81 -2.75 -9.48 3.06
C GLY A 81 -2.55 -10.94 3.45
N ALA A 82 -2.48 -11.23 4.75
CA ALA A 82 -2.58 -12.62 5.19
C ALA A 82 -3.99 -13.14 4.92
N MET A 83 -4.10 -14.06 3.96
CA MET A 83 -5.32 -14.85 3.78
C MET A 83 -5.36 -15.88 4.91
N ALA A 84 -6.27 -15.72 5.87
CA ALA A 84 -6.58 -16.82 6.77
C ALA A 84 -7.19 -17.95 5.91
N GLY A 85 -6.36 -18.94 5.58
CA GLY A 85 -6.80 -20.18 4.96
C GLY A 85 -7.65 -20.95 5.96
N GLY A 86 -8.95 -21.05 5.70
CA GLY A 86 -9.82 -22.05 6.30
C GLY A 86 -9.83 -23.31 5.46
#